data_AF-A0A8I2YDV4-F1
#
_entry.id   AF-A0A8I2YDV4-F1
#
_cell.length_a   1.000
_cell.length_b   1.000
_cell.length_c   1.000
_cell.angle_alpha   90.00
_cell.angle_beta   90.00
_cell.angle_gamma   90.00
#
_symmetry.space_group_name_H-M   'P 1'
#
loop_
_entity.id
_entity.type
_entity.pdbx_description
1 polymer ?
#
loop_
_entity_poly.entity_id
_entity_poly.type
_entity_poly.pdbx_seq_one_letter_code
_entity_poly.pdbx_strand_id
1 'polypeptide(L)'
;MHRYISGSYPPHPHKHGMLNNLGNSFITRFERLGELSDLEDAISTLRDAVHLTPDGHPDKPSGLNNLGTSFINRFEHLGEPSNLEDAISLYPHAASVSIGPISVRFRASRN
;
A
#
# COMPACT_ATOMS: atom_id res chain seq x y z
N MET A 1 22.49 -39.08 -33.00
CA MET A 1 22.34 -39.54 -31.60
C MET A 1 22.41 -38.33 -30.67
N HIS A 2 21.33 -37.60 -30.46
CA HIS A 2 21.19 -36.71 -29.29
C HIS A 2 19.74 -36.77 -28.83
N ARG A 3 19.57 -37.37 -27.65
CA ARG A 3 18.30 -37.80 -27.07
C ARG A 3 17.52 -36.58 -26.54
N TYR A 4 16.25 -36.52 -26.89
CA TYR A 4 15.24 -35.72 -26.22
C TYR A 4 15.19 -36.14 -24.75
N ILE A 5 15.56 -35.25 -23.84
CA ILE A 5 15.45 -35.46 -22.40
C ILE A 5 14.13 -34.86 -21.93
N SER A 6 13.26 -35.76 -21.50
CA SER A 6 12.17 -35.61 -20.54
C SER A 6 12.24 -34.35 -19.65
N GLY A 7 11.15 -33.57 -19.60
CA GLY A 7 10.61 -33.18 -18.29
C GLY A 7 10.58 -31.70 -17.86
N SER A 8 10.74 -30.70 -18.72
CA SER A 8 10.33 -29.34 -18.35
C SER A 8 9.45 -28.70 -19.43
N TYR A 9 8.16 -28.58 -19.13
CA TYR A 9 7.35 -27.57 -19.79
C TYR A 9 8.04 -26.22 -19.57
N PRO A 10 8.25 -25.40 -20.61
CA PRO A 10 8.84 -24.08 -20.42
C PRO A 10 7.95 -23.29 -19.45
N PRO A 11 8.51 -22.65 -18.42
CA PRO A 11 7.74 -21.83 -17.49
C PRO A 11 6.98 -20.80 -18.32
N HIS A 12 5.65 -20.77 -18.17
CA HIS A 12 4.74 -19.96 -19.00
C HIS A 12 5.22 -18.51 -19.10
N PRO A 13 5.86 -18.08 -20.21
CA PRO A 13 6.56 -16.79 -20.34
C PRO A 13 5.63 -15.57 -20.35
N HIS A 14 4.35 -15.77 -20.06
CA HIS A 14 3.30 -14.75 -20.13
C HIS A 14 2.54 -14.60 -18.81
N LYS A 15 2.79 -15.45 -17.80
CA LYS A 15 2.02 -15.38 -16.53
C LYS A 15 2.21 -14.04 -15.84
N HIS A 16 3.43 -13.52 -15.77
CA HIS A 16 3.69 -12.19 -15.21
C HIS A 16 3.01 -11.07 -16.01
N GLY A 17 2.99 -11.17 -17.35
CA GLY A 17 2.32 -10.18 -18.21
C GLY A 17 0.81 -10.16 -18.00
N MET A 18 0.18 -11.34 -17.88
CA MET A 18 -1.26 -11.44 -17.56
C MET A 18 -1.58 -10.87 -16.18
N LEU A 19 -0.74 -11.14 -15.18
CA LEU A 19 -0.90 -10.59 -13.83
C LEU A 19 -0.72 -9.05 -13.82
N ASN A 20 0.23 -8.52 -14.58
CA ASN A 20 0.37 -7.06 -14.74
C ASN A 20 -0.90 -6.42 -15.32
N ASN A 21 -1.48 -7.02 -16.37
CA ASN A 21 -2.71 -6.53 -16.98
C ASN A 21 -3.91 -6.62 -16.03
N LEU A 22 -4.00 -7.70 -15.25
CA LEU A 22 -5.03 -7.88 -14.23
C LEU A 22 -4.89 -6.83 -13.12
N GLY A 23 -3.67 -6.64 -12.61
CA GLY A 23 -3.37 -5.60 -11.60
C GLY A 23 -3.76 -4.20 -12.08
N ASN A 24 -3.43 -3.85 -13.32
CA ASN A 24 -3.86 -2.58 -13.92
C ASN A 24 -5.37 -2.44 -14.01
N SER A 25 -6.08 -3.52 -14.36
CA SER A 25 -7.54 -3.51 -14.44
C SER A 25 -8.17 -3.21 -13.08
N PHE A 26 -7.59 -3.74 -11.99
CA PHE A 26 -8.01 -3.42 -10.63
C PHE A 26 -7.72 -1.95 -10.25
N ILE A 27 -6.55 -1.41 -10.61
CA ILE A 27 -6.23 0.02 -10.40
C ILE A 27 -7.27 0.90 -11.10
N THR A 28 -7.57 0.63 -12.37
CA THR A 28 -8.59 1.38 -13.12
C THR A 28 -9.99 1.24 -12.51
N ARG A 29 -10.32 0.08 -11.94
CA ARG A 29 -11.60 -0.11 -11.25
C ARG A 29 -11.66 0.69 -9.95
N PHE A 30 -10.58 0.67 -9.15
CA PHE A 30 -10.42 1.51 -7.97
C PHE A 30 -10.55 3.00 -8.31
N GLU A 31 -9.86 3.50 -9.33
CA GLU A 31 -9.93 4.91 -9.74
C GLU A 31 -11.35 5.36 -10.11
N ARG A 32 -12.19 4.43 -10.56
CA ARG A 32 -13.58 4.71 -10.95
C ARG A 32 -14.59 4.54 -9.82
N LEU A 33 -14.36 3.58 -8.92
CA LEU A 33 -15.35 3.16 -7.92
C LEU A 33 -14.95 3.48 -6.47
N GLY A 34 -13.66 3.74 -6.21
CA GLY A 34 -13.12 3.98 -4.87
C GLY A 34 -13.11 2.74 -3.97
N GLU A 35 -13.27 1.54 -4.52
CA GLU A 35 -13.35 0.32 -3.72
C GLU A 35 -11.97 -0.14 -3.27
N LEU A 36 -11.68 -0.03 -1.97
CA LEU A 36 -10.39 -0.41 -1.39
C LEU A 36 -10.01 -1.89 -1.68
N SER A 37 -10.99 -2.79 -1.80
CA SER A 37 -10.76 -4.20 -2.17
C SER A 37 -10.05 -4.34 -3.53
N ASP A 38 -10.38 -3.48 -4.49
CA ASP A 38 -9.72 -3.48 -5.80
C ASP A 38 -8.24 -3.15 -5.66
N LEU A 39 -7.92 -2.24 -4.74
CA LEU A 39 -6.56 -1.82 -4.50
C LEU A 39 -5.74 -2.90 -3.80
N GLU A 40 -6.35 -3.66 -2.89
CA GLU A 40 -5.73 -4.82 -2.26
C GLU A 40 -5.48 -5.94 -3.28
N ASP A 41 -6.45 -6.21 -4.15
CA ASP A 41 -6.33 -7.17 -5.26
C ASP A 41 -5.25 -6.75 -6.26
N ALA A 42 -5.16 -5.45 -6.60
CA ALA A 42 -4.10 -4.90 -7.43
C ALA A 42 -2.71 -5.14 -6.82
N ILE A 43 -2.53 -4.82 -5.54
CA ILE A 43 -1.26 -4.99 -4.82
C ILE A 43 -0.84 -6.46 -4.81
N SER A 44 -1.75 -7.38 -4.44
CA SER A 44 -1.43 -8.81 -4.41
C SER A 44 -1.02 -9.31 -5.80
N THR A 45 -1.80 -8.97 -6.82
CA THR A 45 -1.58 -9.43 -8.20
C THR A 45 -0.28 -8.90 -8.78
N LEU A 46 0.04 -7.62 -8.55
CA LEU A 46 1.27 -6.99 -9.06
C LEU A 46 2.51 -7.48 -8.31
N ARG A 47 2.41 -7.82 -7.02
CA ARG A 47 3.51 -8.47 -6.29
C ARG A 47 3.84 -9.83 -6.91
N ASP A 48 2.83 -10.63 -7.24
CA ASP A 48 3.04 -11.91 -7.90
C ASP A 48 3.64 -11.73 -9.29
N ALA A 49 3.19 -10.72 -10.06
CA ALA A 49 3.76 -10.39 -11.36
C ALA A 49 5.25 -10.05 -11.26
N VAL A 50 5.63 -9.17 -10.33
CA VAL A 50 7.02 -8.75 -10.10
C VAL A 50 7.88 -9.92 -9.61
N HIS A 51 7.34 -10.77 -8.73
CA HIS A 51 8.05 -11.94 -8.20
C HIS A 51 8.35 -12.98 -9.30
N LEU A 52 7.42 -13.17 -10.23
CA LEU A 52 7.59 -14.09 -11.37
C LEU A 52 8.44 -13.50 -12.51
N THR A 53 8.76 -12.22 -12.47
CA THR A 53 9.52 -11.55 -13.53
C THR A 53 11.02 -11.51 -13.18
N PRO A 54 11.92 -12.08 -14.02
CA PRO A 54 13.37 -11.99 -13.81
C PRO A 54 13.89 -10.55 -13.81
N ASP A 55 14.96 -10.27 -13.06
CA ASP A 55 15.50 -8.91 -12.87
C ASP A 55 15.93 -8.19 -14.16
N GLY A 56 16.29 -8.93 -15.21
CA GLY A 56 16.65 -8.39 -16.52
C GLY A 56 15.51 -8.33 -17.54
N HIS A 57 14.28 -8.71 -17.16
CA HIS A 57 13.16 -8.76 -18.09
C HIS A 57 12.58 -7.35 -18.32
N PRO A 58 12.28 -6.96 -19.58
CA PRO A 58 11.82 -5.63 -19.93
C PRO A 58 10.51 -5.20 -19.24
N ASP A 59 9.65 -6.14 -18.87
CA ASP A 59 8.35 -5.85 -18.22
C ASP A 59 8.46 -5.59 -16.70
N LYS A 60 9.60 -5.90 -16.06
CA LYS A 60 9.75 -5.77 -14.60
C LYS A 60 9.57 -4.34 -14.10
N PRO A 61 10.17 -3.31 -14.75
CA PRO A 61 9.99 -1.92 -14.35
C PRO A 61 8.51 -1.50 -14.37
N SER A 62 7.74 -1.92 -15.38
CA SER A 62 6.31 -1.60 -15.46
C SER A 62 5.52 -2.21 -14.31
N GLY A 63 5.79 -3.47 -13.95
CA GLY A 63 5.14 -4.11 -12.80
C GLY A 63 5.47 -3.42 -11.47
N LEU A 64 6.74 -3.01 -11.28
CA LEU A 64 7.17 -2.26 -10.11
C LEU A 64 6.51 -0.87 -10.03
N ASN A 65 6.40 -0.18 -11.16
CA ASN A 65 5.74 1.13 -11.23
C ASN A 65 4.26 1.02 -10.81
N ASN A 66 3.54 0.06 -11.37
CA ASN A 66 2.12 -0.13 -11.07
C ASN A 66 1.89 -0.55 -9.61
N LEU A 67 2.81 -1.38 -9.06
CA LEU A 67 2.79 -1.74 -7.65
C LEU A 67 3.01 -0.51 -6.76
N GLY A 68 3.95 0.37 -7.14
CA GLY A 68 4.18 1.66 -6.47
C GLY A 68 2.95 2.56 -6.47
N THR A 69 2.31 2.74 -7.64
CA THR A 69 1.05 3.49 -7.77
C THR A 69 -0.04 2.92 -6.86
N SER A 70 -0.17 1.59 -6.81
CA SER A 70 -1.17 0.94 -5.95
C SER A 70 -0.92 1.22 -4.46
N PHE A 71 0.34 1.26 -4.02
CA PHE A 71 0.67 1.63 -2.64
C PHE A 71 0.43 3.11 -2.35
N ILE A 72 0.70 4.01 -3.29
CA ILE A 72 0.42 5.46 -3.15
C ILE A 72 -1.08 5.67 -3.00
N ASN A 73 -1.88 5.14 -3.93
CA ASN A 73 -3.34 5.20 -3.87
C ASN A 73 -3.87 4.66 -2.53
N ARG A 74 -3.25 3.60 -2.00
CA ARG A 74 -3.68 2.98 -0.74
C ARG A 74 -3.34 3.86 0.45
N PHE A 75 -2.17 4.50 0.41
CA PHE A 75 -1.77 5.46 1.42
C PHE A 75 -2.65 6.70 1.40
N GLU A 76 -3.00 7.23 0.23
CA GLU A 76 -3.89 8.39 0.11
C GLU A 76 -5.30 8.08 0.62
N HIS A 77 -5.82 6.87 0.32
CA HIS A 77 -7.18 6.49 0.66
C HIS A 77 -7.35 5.95 2.10
N LEU A 78 -6.34 5.27 2.66
CA LEU A 78 -6.34 4.84 4.08
C LEU A 78 -5.76 5.91 5.01
N GLY A 79 -4.91 6.78 4.47
CA GLY A 79 -4.34 7.95 5.13
C GLY A 79 -5.09 9.22 4.80
N GLU A 80 -6.40 9.12 4.53
CA GLU A 80 -7.26 10.27 4.29
C GLU A 80 -6.99 11.39 5.32
N PRO A 81 -6.84 12.65 4.89
CA PRO A 81 -6.58 13.82 5.73
C PRO A 81 -7.62 14.10 6.81
N SER A 82 -8.73 13.37 6.87
CA SER A 82 -9.69 13.37 7.99
C SER A 82 -9.04 13.00 9.33
N ASN A 83 -7.99 12.18 9.32
CA ASN A 83 -7.19 11.92 10.52
C ASN A 83 -6.40 13.15 11.00
N LEU A 84 -6.21 14.18 10.18
CA LEU A 84 -5.52 15.41 10.59
C LEU A 84 -6.44 16.33 11.40
N GLU A 85 -7.73 16.39 11.07
CA GLU A 85 -8.75 17.06 11.88
C GLU A 85 -9.01 16.30 13.18
N ASP A 86 -9.05 14.96 13.16
CA ASP A 86 -9.15 14.14 14.37
C ASP A 86 -7.88 14.28 15.25
N ALA A 87 -6.69 14.31 14.67
CA ALA A 87 -5.43 14.56 15.38
C ALA A 87 -5.35 15.98 15.98
N ILE A 88 -5.87 17.00 15.28
CA ILE A 88 -5.97 18.38 15.80
C ILE A 88 -7.08 18.50 16.86
N SER A 89 -8.19 17.76 16.74
CA SER A 89 -9.26 17.72 17.76
C SER A 89 -8.83 17.03 19.06
N LEU A 90 -7.77 16.20 19.01
CA LEU A 90 -7.12 15.59 20.15
C LEU A 90 -6.16 16.54 20.89
N TYR A 91 -5.73 17.65 20.29
CA TYR A 91 -4.86 18.64 20.95
C TYR A 91 -5.53 19.45 22.08
N PRO A 92 -6.81 19.86 22.01
CA PRO A 92 -7.49 20.55 23.12
C PRO A 92 -7.77 19.66 24.34
N HIS A 93 -7.76 18.33 24.22
CA HIS A 93 -8.01 17.43 25.35
C HIS A 93 -6.74 17.01 26.10
N ALA A 94 -5.54 17.27 25.56
CA ALA A 94 -4.28 17.07 26.27
C ALA A 94 -3.99 18.19 27.30
N ALA A 95 -4.70 19.32 27.24
CA ALA A 95 -4.56 20.42 28.20
C ALA A 95 -5.42 20.25 29.47
N SER A 96 -6.33 19.27 29.52
CA SER A 96 -7.23 19.03 30.67
C SER A 96 -6.95 17.75 31.45
N VAL A 97 -6.10 16.83 30.95
CA VAL A 97 -5.73 15.61 31.70
C VAL A 97 -4.53 15.87 32.62
N SER A 98 -4.83 16.58 33.70
CA SER A 98 -4.70 16.18 35.12
C SER A 98 -3.49 15.34 35.62
N ILE A 99 -2.36 15.20 34.92
CA ILE A 99 -1.16 14.59 35.51
C ILE A 99 0.10 15.35 35.07
N GLY A 100 0.35 16.49 35.71
CA GLY A 100 1.54 17.33 35.52
C GLY A 100 2.00 18.00 36.83
N PRO A 101 3.27 18.43 36.93
CA PRO A 101 4.05 18.43 38.18
C PRO A 101 3.57 19.41 39.25
N ILE A 102 3.87 19.07 40.52
CA ILE A 102 3.56 19.82 41.75
C ILE A 102 4.02 21.30 41.72
N SER A 103 4.87 21.73 40.78
CA SER A 103 5.31 23.13 40.64
C SER A 103 4.17 24.11 40.34
N VAL A 104 3.03 23.67 39.79
CA VAL A 104 1.87 24.54 39.53
C VAL A 104 0.94 24.66 40.76
N ARG A 105 1.11 23.83 41.80
CA ARG A 105 0.26 23.84 43.01
C ARG A 105 0.51 25.03 43.95
N PHE A 106 1.57 25.83 43.79
CA PHE A 106 1.94 26.84 44.80
C PHE A 106 1.40 28.26 44.57
N ARG A 107 0.63 28.53 43.51
CA ARG A 107 0.06 29.87 43.26
C ARG A 107 -1.46 30.00 43.47
N ALA A 108 -2.14 28.93 43.90
CA ALA A 108 -3.57 28.92 44.19
C ALA A 108 -3.91 28.72 45.68
N SER A 109 -2.90 28.79 46.58
CA SER A 109 -3.10 28.73 48.03
C SER A 109 -2.35 29.86 48.73
N ARG A 110 -2.70 31.10 48.41
CA ARG A 110 -2.63 32.26 49.31
C ARG A 110 -3.41 33.42 48.68
N ASN A 111 -4.58 33.72 49.29
CA ASN A 111 -5.45 34.89 49.18
C ASN A 111 -5.54 35.63 47.84
#